data_AF-A0A8I0L6N0-F1
#
_entry.id   AF-A0A8I0L6N0-F1
#
_cell.length_a   1.000
_cell.length_b   1.000
_cell.length_c   1.000
_cell.angle_alpha   90.00
_cell.angle_beta   90.00
_cell.angle_gamma   90.00
#
_symmetry.space_group_name_H-M   'P 1'
#
loop_
_entity.id
_entity.type
_entity.pdbx_description
1 polymer ?
#
loop_
_entity_poly.entity_id
_entity_poly.type
_entity_poly.pdbx_seq_one_letter_code
_entity_poly.pdbx_strand_id
1 'polypeptide(L)' 'IEHLLAEKNQDPETRLALLNQYLENFKGTVYRQTMFAEFERDAHAMAERGEALNPAALNNLYKKLIVDYFGPEMVVDDE' A
#
# COMPACT_ATOMS: atom_id res chain seq x y z
N ILE A 1 -12.68 -8.72 13.94
CA ILE A 1 -12.30 -9.61 12.82
C ILE A 1 -11.43 -10.76 13.31
N GLU A 2 -10.32 -10.50 14.01
CA GLU A 2 -9.45 -11.57 14.54
C GLU A 2 -10.18 -12.54 15.47
N HIS A 3 -11.00 -12.02 16.40
CA HIS A 3 -11.86 -12.87 17.24
C HIS A 3 -12.77 -13.76 16.37
N LEU A 4 -13.43 -13.20 15.36
CA LEU A 4 -14.32 -13.96 14.47
C LEU A 4 -13.54 -15.02 13.68
N LEU A 5 -12.32 -14.73 13.23
CA LEU A 5 -11.47 -15.70 12.53
C LEU A 5 -11.00 -16.86 13.41
N ALA A 6 -10.92 -16.64 14.73
CA ALA A 6 -10.51 -17.64 15.72
C ALA A 6 -11.63 -18.62 16.10
N GLU A 7 -12.88 -18.34 15.71
CA GLU A 7 -14.00 -19.24 15.94
C GLU A 7 -13.86 -20.54 15.16
N LYS A 8 -14.24 -21.65 15.79
CA LYS A 8 -14.25 -22.98 15.16
C LYS A 8 -15.60 -23.24 14.49
N ASN A 9 -15.61 -24.09 13.47
CA ASN A 9 -16.82 -24.55 12.76
C ASN A 9 -17.57 -23.47 11.95
N GLN A 10 -16.84 -22.49 11.39
CA GLN A 10 -17.41 -21.59 10.38
C GLN A 10 -17.57 -22.30 9.03
N ASP A 11 -18.61 -21.93 8.29
CA ASP A 11 -18.73 -22.34 6.89
C ASP A 11 -17.57 -21.74 6.06
N PRO A 12 -17.17 -22.40 4.96
CA PRO A 12 -16.04 -21.95 4.15
C PRO A 12 -16.19 -20.54 3.56
N GLU A 13 -17.41 -20.12 3.21
CA GLU A 13 -17.66 -18.83 2.55
C GLU A 13 -17.48 -17.67 3.54
N THR A 14 -18.04 -17.80 4.75
CA THR A 14 -17.84 -16.85 5.84
C THR A 14 -16.35 -16.71 6.19
N ARG A 15 -15.64 -17.83 6.29
CA ARG A 15 -14.20 -17.81 6.59
C ARG A 15 -13.39 -17.09 5.51
N LEU A 16 -13.71 -17.32 4.24
CA LEU A 16 -13.07 -16.64 3.11
C LEU A 16 -13.30 -15.12 3.15
N ALA A 17 -14.53 -14.68 3.41
CA ALA A 17 -14.87 -13.26 3.52
C ALA A 17 -14.13 -12.58 4.67
N LEU A 18 -14.05 -13.22 5.85
CA LEU A 18 -13.32 -12.70 7.00
C LEU A 18 -11.81 -12.60 6.75
N LEU A 19 -11.23 -13.59 6.09
CA LEU A 19 -9.81 -13.57 5.70
C LEU A 19 -9.53 -12.45 4.71
N ASN A 20 -10.38 -12.29 3.69
CA ASN A 20 -10.24 -11.20 2.74
C ASN A 20 -10.31 -9.83 3.44
N GLN A 21 -11.30 -9.62 4.31
CA GLN A 21 -11.41 -8.37 5.07
C GLN A 21 -10.18 -8.13 5.96
N TYR A 22 -9.65 -9.17 6.61
CA TYR A 22 -8.45 -9.06 7.42
C TYR A 22 -7.23 -8.63 6.59
N LEU A 23 -7.02 -9.28 5.44
CA LEU A 23 -5.93 -8.97 4.53
C LEU A 23 -6.05 -7.55 3.95
N GLU A 24 -7.26 -7.12 3.58
CA GLU A 24 -7.50 -5.75 3.10
C GLU A 24 -7.19 -4.71 4.18
N ASN A 25 -7.60 -4.95 5.42
CA ASN A 25 -7.27 -4.06 6.54
C ASN A 25 -5.76 -3.99 6.76
N PHE A 26 -5.07 -5.14 6.77
CA PHE A 26 -3.62 -5.17 6.93
C PHE A 26 -2.90 -4.43 5.79
N LYS A 27 -3.31 -4.68 4.54
CA LYS A 27 -2.80 -3.99 3.36
C LYS A 27 -2.99 -2.47 3.45
N GLY A 28 -4.18 -2.02 3.85
CA GLY A 28 -4.50 -0.60 3.97
C GLY A 28 -3.76 0.12 5.09
N THR A 29 -3.58 -0.53 6.24
CA THR A 29 -2.99 0.09 7.43
C THR A 29 -1.48 -0.04 7.48
N VAL A 30 -0.93 -1.20 7.11
CA VAL A 30 0.52 -1.45 7.20
C VAL A 30 1.20 -1.09 5.89
N TYR A 31 0.88 -1.79 4.80
CA TYR A 31 1.57 -1.56 3.53
C TYR A 31 1.34 -0.15 2.97
N ARG A 32 0.08 0.28 2.84
CA ARG A 32 -0.23 1.57 2.19
C ARG A 32 0.21 2.77 3.02
N GLN A 33 0.05 2.74 4.34
CA GLN A 33 0.52 3.86 5.18
C GLN A 33 2.05 3.92 5.25
N THR A 34 2.74 2.78 5.28
CA THR A 34 4.22 2.75 5.24
C THR A 34 4.72 3.29 3.91
N MET A 35 4.07 2.93 2.79
CA MET A 35 4.37 3.48 1.47
C MET A 35 4.21 5.01 1.43
N PHE A 36 3.16 5.56 2.06
CA PHE A 36 2.98 7.02 2.14
C PHE A 36 4.04 7.68 3.02
N ALA A 37 4.37 7.10 4.18
CA ALA A 37 5.43 7.61 5.03
C ALA A 37 6.80 7.60 4.32
N GLU A 38 7.06 6.59 3.51
CA GLU A 38 8.26 6.49 2.68
C GLU A 38 8.28 7.53 1.55
N PHE A 39 7.13 7.75 0.89
CA PHE A 39 6.98 8.82 -0.09
C PHE A 39 7.28 10.19 0.52
N GLU A 40 6.70 10.50 1.69
CA GLU A 40 6.95 11.75 2.42
C GLU A 40 8.43 11.91 2.77
N ARG A 41 9.04 10.86 3.37
CA ARG A 41 10.47 10.85 3.72
C ARG A 41 11.35 11.17 2.50
N ASP A 42 11.12 10.48 1.39
CA ASP A 42 11.97 10.58 0.21
C ASP A 42 11.76 11.93 -0.51
N ALA A 43 10.52 12.42 -0.59
CA ALA A 43 10.22 13.75 -1.13
C ALA A 43 10.87 14.86 -0.28
N HIS A 44 10.85 14.75 1.05
CA HIS A 44 11.55 15.68 1.93
C HIS A 44 13.06 15.63 1.71
N ALA A 45 13.65 14.44 1.60
CA ALA A 45 15.08 14.28 1.33
C ALA A 45 15.48 14.87 -0.05
N MET A 46 14.62 14.76 -1.07
CA MET A 46 14.82 15.42 -2.36
C MET A 46 14.87 16.94 -2.21
N ALA A 47 13.94 17.54 -1.47
CA ALA A 47 13.91 18.97 -1.21
C ALA A 47 15.17 19.45 -0.46
N GLU A 48 15.62 18.70 0.54
CA GLU A 48 16.86 19.02 1.31
C GLU A 48 18.12 19.00 0.43
N ARG A 49 18.13 18.17 -0.62
CA ARG A 49 19.21 18.14 -1.63
C ARG A 49 19.08 19.23 -2.70
N GLY A 50 18.04 20.05 -2.65
CA GLY A 50 17.75 21.09 -3.64
C GLY A 50 17.18 20.55 -4.96
N GLU A 51 16.67 19.31 -4.98
CA GLU A 51 16.00 18.76 -6.15
C GLU A 51 14.61 19.38 -6.32
N ALA A 52 14.17 19.54 -7.57
CA ALA A 52 12.87 20.11 -7.87
C ALA A 52 11.74 19.09 -7.62
N LEU A 53 10.82 19.41 -6.72
CA LEU A 53 9.58 18.65 -6.49
C LEU A 53 8.49 18.97 -7.52
N ASN A 54 8.84 18.91 -8.81
CA ASN A 54 7.86 19.11 -9.88
C ASN A 54 6.94 17.87 -10.01
N PRO A 55 5.79 17.99 -10.70
CA PRO A 55 4.83 16.90 -10.83
C PRO A 55 5.44 15.62 -11.41
N ALA A 56 6.32 15.73 -12.42
CA ALA A 56 6.97 14.57 -13.01
C ALA A 56 7.87 13.82 -12.02
N ALA A 57 8.63 14.55 -11.20
CA ALA A 57 9.49 13.97 -10.18
C ALA A 57 8.68 13.23 -9.09
N LEU A 58 7.60 13.84 -8.60
CA LEU A 58 6.72 13.24 -7.60
C LEU A 58 5.95 12.04 -8.15
N ASN A 59 5.45 12.12 -9.39
CA ASN A 59 4.77 11.01 -10.05
C ASN A 59 5.72 9.83 -10.25
N ASN A 60 6.97 10.08 -10.63
CA ASN A 60 7.98 9.03 -10.78
C ASN A 60 8.32 8.36 -9.44
N LEU A 61 8.48 9.15 -8.36
CA LEU A 61 8.69 8.61 -7.01
C LEU A 61 7.51 7.73 -6.58
N TYR A 62 6.28 8.22 -6.78
CA TYR A 62 5.07 7.48 -6.43
C TYR A 62 4.94 6.18 -7.24
N LYS A 63 5.14 6.24 -8.56
CA LYS A 63 5.07 5.06 -9.45
C LYS A 63 6.09 4.00 -9.05
N LYS A 64 7.32 4.41 -8.70
CA LYS A 64 8.35 3.49 -8.19
C LYS A 64 7.87 2.79 -6.91
N LEU A 65 7.40 3.54 -5.92
CA LEU A 65 6.94 2.95 -4.65
C LEU A 65 5.75 2.02 -4.85
N ILE A 66 4.82 2.36 -5.75
CA ILE A 66 3.71 1.48 -6.09
C ILE A 66 4.19 0.14 -6.65
N VAL A 67 5.16 0.14 -7.58
CA VAL A 67 5.73 -1.09 -8.13
C VAL A 67 6.49 -1.88 -7.06
N ASP A 68 7.24 -1.21 -6.19
CA ASP A 68 8.00 -1.86 -5.11
C ASP A 68 7.06 -2.53 -4.08
N TYR A 69 5.92 -1.92 -3.76
CA TYR A 69 4.97 -2.44 -2.76
C TYR A 69 3.94 -3.43 -3.31
N PHE A 70 3.50 -3.28 -4.57
CA PHE A 70 2.41 -4.06 -5.15
C PHE A 70 2.84 -4.97 -6.31
N GLY A 71 4.10 -4.91 -6.72
CA GLY A 71 4.68 -5.76 -7.75
C GLY A 71 4.51 -5.24 -9.17
N PRO A 72 5.23 -5.86 -10.14
CA PRO A 72 5.25 -5.41 -11.53
C PRO A 72 3.97 -5.71 -12.30
N GLU A 73 3.09 -6.57 -11.76
CA GLU A 73 1.80 -6.91 -12.37
C GLU A 73 0.71 -5.88 -12.06
N MET A 74 0.99 -4.91 -11.18
CA MET A 74 0.05 -3.84 -10.87
C MET A 74 -0.10 -2.92 -12.08
N VAL A 75 -1.30 -2.87 -12.65
CA VAL A 75 -1.62 -1.93 -13.74
C VAL A 75 -1.72 -0.53 -13.13
N VAL A 76 -0.63 0.23 -13.26
CA VAL A 76 -0.62 1.65 -12.95
C VAL A 76 -1.22 2.36 -14.15
N ASP A 77 -2.32 3.09 -13.94
CA ASP A 77 -2.90 3.93 -14.99
C ASP A 77 -1.88 5.01 -15.38
N ASP A 78 -1.70 5.20 -16.69
CA ASP A 78 -0.89 6.29 -17.20
C ASP A 78 -1.83 7.49 -17.31
N GLU A 79 -1.85 8.36 -16.28
CA GLU A 79 -2.58 9.64 -16.32
C GLU A 79 -2.31 10.44 -17.61
#